data_AF-A0A956STF0-F1
#
_entry.id   AF-A0A956STF0-F1
#
_cell.length_a   1.000
_cell.length_b   1.000
_cell.length_c   1.000
_cell.angle_alpha   90.00
_cell.angle_beta   90.00
_cell.angle_gamma   90.00
#
_symmetry.space_group_name_H-M   'P 1'
#
loop_
_entity.id
_entity.type
_entity.pdbx_description
1 polymer ?
#
loop_
_entity_poly.entity_id
_entity_poly.type
_entity_poly.pdbx_seq_one_letter_code
_entity_poly.pdbx_strand_id
1 'polypeptide(L)'
;MPHGTLKTRRSICWLIAAAASVAVGCDGNGPRNGRAIAPPDACPSVVRTDPPELPDPVPTKFSLGIFHYNLQYVAGAGEANEDLIITEAIAPIVELFERHPNWGINLEMQGLAVEAIAARHPDLLARLRALVESGQIDLTSVHYSDQLFIAFPRVSMERSWEIQEEVFAASGLRAAPAIFAQEGQWAEGILPFLAERCLGTMVLARNQYRWQYGEPAQQPWFERDGYPVVVGPGNIGPGHPSGIELDWSELDDGEILPTGGFNPYFEPLFRRNDASIAAYEAELQDLEDRGFWVTTITKYVAALKALGVEPSPLPLVTDGTWQPQSTFGTSRWLGGAGLLFFLERDNAVRTANYRSRNALVAAETAVAAAERAGHSMDAARESIRQGWRDQVLGEVSDASGINPIPVEWDYGLAHAAEAERLAQSAIDDAKARLGIAEARIDTRAGTVVPAPAEPIERFTPTGAPLDVTVDAPGRPLTVRWFTVDGAPNTYELRVELGAATGLVNPVTVGFPRSGTTLAYSPALLEDRVQEIDLTAFAYGENWLALANGLIGIGDDWWVIKDASSVHVVAHYGLDRPQVSFEDQVANERDPVTWRFRVLRGDAAAALAAATRLNTWPTLDR
;
A
#
# COMPACT_ATOMS: atom_id res chain seq x y z
N MET A 1 -57.54 52.14 0.03
CA MET A 1 -56.75 51.22 0.89
C MET A 1 -57.60 49.99 1.19
N PRO A 2 -57.06 48.75 1.14
CA PRO A 2 -55.82 48.27 0.49
C PRO A 2 -56.12 47.19 -0.60
N HIS A 3 -55.59 47.31 -1.83
CA HIS A 3 -54.29 46.81 -2.36
C HIS A 3 -54.17 45.26 -2.37
N GLY A 4 -53.97 44.53 -3.47
CA GLY A 4 -53.74 44.85 -4.89
C GLY A 4 -52.82 43.78 -5.52
N THR A 5 -53.36 42.99 -6.48
CA THR A 5 -52.77 42.48 -7.76
C THR A 5 -51.37 41.78 -7.76
N LEU A 6 -51.04 40.73 -8.53
CA LEU A 6 -51.34 40.31 -9.91
C LEU A 6 -51.00 38.80 -10.07
N LYS A 7 -51.78 38.07 -10.88
CA LYS A 7 -51.51 36.69 -11.35
C LYS A 7 -51.52 36.69 -12.88
N THR A 8 -50.48 36.15 -13.52
CA THR A 8 -50.46 35.54 -14.87
C THR A 8 -49.00 35.15 -15.19
N ARG A 9 -48.63 34.10 -15.92
CA ARG A 9 -49.27 32.92 -16.54
C ARG A 9 -48.12 32.05 -17.10
N ARG A 10 -48.31 30.72 -17.05
CA ARG A 10 -48.01 29.68 -18.06
C ARG A 10 -46.59 29.52 -18.66
N SER A 11 -46.02 28.35 -18.31
CA SER A 11 -45.63 27.21 -19.19
C SER A 11 -44.70 27.45 -20.39
N ILE A 12 -43.60 26.69 -20.45
CA ILE A 12 -43.27 25.67 -21.49
C ILE A 12 -41.89 25.05 -21.19
N CYS A 13 -41.80 23.71 -21.24
CA CYS A 13 -40.57 22.92 -21.24
C CYS A 13 -40.13 22.63 -22.68
N TRP A 14 -38.84 22.79 -22.99
CA TRP A 14 -37.89 21.77 -23.51
C TRP A 14 -36.62 22.44 -24.11
N LEU A 15 -35.50 21.71 -23.99
CA LEU A 15 -34.25 21.68 -24.77
C LEU A 15 -32.96 22.37 -24.26
N ILE A 16 -31.89 21.53 -24.29
CA ILE A 16 -30.42 21.74 -24.21
C ILE A 16 -29.82 21.85 -22.79
N ALA A 17 -28.70 21.25 -22.40
CA ALA A 17 -27.90 20.04 -22.71
C ALA A 17 -26.63 20.18 -21.83
N ALA A 18 -26.22 19.07 -21.21
CA ALA A 18 -24.86 18.71 -20.80
C ALA A 18 -23.83 19.81 -20.48
N ALA A 19 -23.58 20.00 -19.19
CA ALA A 19 -22.23 20.22 -18.64
C ALA A 19 -22.26 19.77 -17.16
N ALA A 20 -22.10 18.47 -16.93
CA ALA A 20 -21.88 17.95 -15.59
C ALA A 20 -20.39 18.15 -15.27
N SER A 21 -20.08 19.30 -14.70
CA SER A 21 -18.87 19.50 -13.92
C SER A 21 -18.95 18.59 -12.68
N VAL A 22 -18.20 17.50 -12.69
CA VAL A 22 -17.84 16.77 -11.47
C VAL A 22 -16.88 17.68 -10.72
N ALA A 23 -17.45 18.58 -9.93
CA ALA A 23 -16.70 19.25 -8.87
C ALA A 23 -16.44 18.20 -7.80
N VAL A 24 -15.24 17.62 -7.82
CA VAL A 24 -14.67 16.93 -6.67
C VAL A 24 -14.53 18.01 -5.59
N GLY A 25 -15.54 18.10 -4.72
CA GLY A 25 -15.50 18.99 -3.58
C GLY A 25 -14.40 18.51 -2.64
N CYS A 26 -13.33 19.31 -2.53
CA CYS A 26 -12.38 19.23 -1.43
C CYS A 26 -13.07 19.68 -0.12
N ASP A 27 -14.09 18.93 0.32
CA ASP A 27 -14.55 19.03 1.70
C ASP A 27 -13.46 18.44 2.58
N GLY A 28 -12.93 19.25 3.51
CA GLY A 28 -11.92 18.84 4.47
C GLY A 28 -12.43 17.65 5.29
N ASN A 29 -12.12 16.44 4.83
CA ASN A 29 -12.32 15.21 5.58
C ASN A 29 -11.34 15.22 6.75
N GLY A 30 -11.81 15.67 7.91
CA GLY A 30 -11.23 15.23 9.18
C GLY A 30 -11.23 13.70 9.24
N PRO A 31 -10.32 13.09 10.03
CA PRO A 31 -10.11 11.66 10.03
C PRO A 31 -11.41 10.91 10.42
N ARG A 32 -11.83 9.99 9.55
CA ARG A 32 -13.03 9.15 9.72
C ARG A 32 -12.72 8.03 10.72
N ASN A 33 -12.75 8.35 12.01
CA ASN A 33 -12.37 7.39 13.06
C ASN A 33 -13.44 6.32 13.31
N GLY A 34 -12.99 5.06 13.40
CA GLY A 34 -13.64 3.99 14.19
C GLY A 34 -15.04 3.52 13.81
N ARG A 35 -15.51 3.71 12.57
CA ARG A 35 -16.76 3.07 12.14
C ARG A 35 -16.54 1.57 11.96
N ALA A 36 -17.50 0.76 12.41
CA ALA A 36 -17.59 -0.64 11.99
C ALA A 36 -17.47 -0.69 10.46
N ILE A 37 -16.70 -1.66 9.95
CA ILE A 37 -16.59 -1.88 8.50
C ILE A 37 -18.02 -2.02 8.00
N ALA A 38 -18.48 -1.03 7.22
CA ALA A 38 -19.77 -1.15 6.60
C ALA A 38 -19.65 -2.36 5.67
N PRO A 39 -20.55 -3.36 5.77
CA PRO A 39 -20.47 -4.50 4.88
C PRO A 39 -20.47 -3.96 3.44
N PRO A 40 -19.75 -4.60 2.49
CA PRO A 40 -19.74 -4.16 1.09
C PRO A 40 -21.16 -3.94 0.54
N ASP A 41 -22.14 -4.64 1.12
CA ASP A 41 -23.54 -4.52 0.76
C ASP A 41 -24.26 -3.23 1.18
N ALA A 42 -23.64 -2.40 2.01
CA ALA A 42 -24.11 -1.08 2.42
C ALA A 42 -23.76 0.03 1.42
N CYS A 43 -23.03 -0.29 0.35
CA CYS A 43 -22.65 0.69 -0.66
C CYS A 43 -23.86 1.23 -1.45
N PRO A 44 -23.85 2.54 -1.81
CA PRO A 44 -24.90 3.13 -2.63
C PRO A 44 -25.05 2.35 -3.94
N SER A 45 -26.30 2.11 -4.35
CA SER A 45 -26.62 1.32 -5.56
C SER A 45 -26.03 1.89 -6.85
N VAL A 46 -25.62 3.17 -6.87
CA VAL A 46 -25.01 3.86 -8.02
C VAL A 46 -23.54 3.47 -8.22
N VAL A 47 -22.87 2.94 -7.18
CA VAL A 47 -21.46 2.51 -7.22
C VAL A 47 -21.35 0.99 -7.44
N ARG A 48 -22.42 0.24 -7.15
CA ARG A 48 -22.43 -1.21 -7.33
C ARG A 48 -22.43 -1.57 -8.80
N THR A 49 -21.47 -2.39 -9.18
CA THR A 49 -21.58 -3.20 -10.39
C THR A 49 -22.76 -4.14 -10.21
N ASP A 50 -23.58 -4.33 -11.24
CA ASP A 50 -24.58 -5.39 -11.19
C ASP A 50 -23.90 -6.73 -10.82
N PRO A 51 -24.58 -7.60 -10.05
CA PRO A 51 -24.05 -8.93 -9.78
C PRO A 51 -23.64 -9.60 -11.10
N PRO A 52 -22.48 -10.28 -11.15
CA PRO A 52 -22.08 -10.95 -12.38
C PRO A 52 -23.12 -11.99 -12.76
N GLU A 53 -23.37 -12.14 -14.07
CA GLU A 53 -24.18 -13.24 -14.58
C GLU A 53 -23.49 -14.57 -14.26
N LEU A 54 -24.27 -15.49 -13.69
CA LEU A 54 -23.80 -16.83 -13.32
C LEU A 54 -24.43 -17.87 -14.26
N PRO A 55 -23.72 -18.96 -14.60
CA PRO A 55 -24.33 -20.07 -15.32
C PRO A 55 -25.52 -20.67 -14.55
N ASP A 56 -26.48 -21.23 -15.29
CA ASP A 56 -27.60 -22.03 -14.74
C ASP A 56 -27.49 -23.48 -15.27
N PRO A 57 -27.24 -24.49 -14.41
CA PRO A 57 -27.12 -24.39 -12.95
C PRO A 57 -25.82 -23.71 -12.51
N VAL A 58 -25.83 -23.12 -11.30
CA VAL A 58 -24.66 -22.48 -10.70
C VAL A 58 -23.54 -23.53 -10.53
N PRO A 59 -22.31 -23.27 -11.03
CA PRO A 59 -21.22 -24.26 -10.98
C PRO A 59 -20.78 -24.57 -9.54
N THR A 60 -20.27 -25.78 -9.32
CA THR A 60 -19.67 -26.18 -8.02
C THR A 60 -18.18 -26.54 -8.13
N LYS A 61 -17.60 -26.44 -9.33
CA LYS A 61 -16.18 -26.67 -9.60
C LYS A 61 -15.61 -25.41 -10.25
N PHE A 62 -14.53 -24.88 -9.71
CA PHE A 62 -13.98 -23.59 -10.13
C PHE A 62 -12.48 -23.67 -10.34
N SER A 63 -12.00 -23.08 -11.43
CA SER A 63 -10.59 -22.79 -11.65
C SER A 63 -10.40 -21.28 -11.54
N LEU A 64 -9.49 -20.85 -10.66
CA LEU A 64 -9.15 -19.45 -10.43
C LEU A 64 -7.69 -19.21 -10.79
N GLY A 65 -7.41 -18.05 -11.37
CA GLY A 65 -6.04 -17.59 -11.57
C GLY A 65 -5.88 -16.09 -11.38
N ILE A 66 -4.73 -15.67 -10.89
CA ILE A 66 -4.32 -14.26 -10.80
C ILE A 66 -2.93 -14.14 -11.45
N PHE A 67 -2.84 -13.32 -12.49
CA PHE A 67 -1.55 -12.87 -13.01
C PHE A 67 -1.19 -11.56 -12.31
N HIS A 68 -0.13 -11.58 -11.52
CA HIS A 68 0.38 -10.38 -10.88
C HIS A 68 1.43 -9.71 -11.77
N TYR A 69 1.09 -8.62 -12.45
CA TYR A 69 2.04 -7.94 -13.33
C TYR A 69 2.71 -6.79 -12.60
N ASN A 70 4.04 -6.79 -12.53
CA ASN A 70 4.79 -5.66 -12.03
C ASN A 70 5.43 -4.90 -13.21
N LEU A 71 4.82 -3.80 -13.66
CA LEU A 71 5.42 -2.99 -14.74
C LEU A 71 6.75 -2.35 -14.30
N GLN A 72 6.92 -2.19 -12.99
CA GLN A 72 8.11 -1.60 -12.36
C GLN A 72 9.10 -2.67 -11.88
N TYR A 73 9.05 -3.90 -12.43
CA TYR A 73 9.93 -5.02 -12.05
C TYR A 73 11.41 -4.65 -12.11
N VAL A 74 11.79 -3.79 -13.06
CA VAL A 74 13.09 -3.12 -13.10
C VAL A 74 12.87 -1.60 -13.08
N ALA A 75 12.48 -1.08 -11.93
CA ALA A 75 12.19 0.33 -11.74
C ALA A 75 13.32 1.23 -12.29
N GLY A 76 12.96 2.19 -13.14
CA GLY A 76 13.92 3.10 -13.78
C GLY A 76 14.64 2.57 -15.03
N ALA A 77 14.38 1.33 -15.47
CA ALA A 77 14.90 0.81 -16.74
C ALA A 77 14.30 1.52 -17.98
N GLY A 78 13.20 2.27 -17.79
CA GLY A 78 12.58 3.12 -18.80
C GLY A 78 11.54 2.40 -19.65
N GLU A 79 10.89 3.17 -20.53
CA GLU A 79 9.70 2.73 -21.27
C GLU A 79 9.93 1.47 -22.13
N ALA A 80 11.15 1.24 -22.62
CA ALA A 80 11.45 0.04 -23.40
C ALA A 80 11.32 -1.25 -22.57
N ASN A 81 11.67 -1.22 -21.29
CA ASN A 81 11.53 -2.35 -20.39
C ASN A 81 10.05 -2.57 -20.02
N GLU A 82 9.34 -1.48 -19.71
CA GLU A 82 7.88 -1.51 -19.49
C GLU A 82 7.14 -2.08 -20.71
N ASP A 83 7.51 -1.63 -21.92
CA ASP A 83 6.92 -2.10 -23.17
C ASP A 83 7.21 -3.59 -23.41
N LEU A 84 8.38 -4.11 -23.02
CA LEU A 84 8.65 -5.54 -23.07
C LEU A 84 7.66 -6.32 -22.22
N ILE A 85 7.39 -5.89 -20.98
CA ILE A 85 6.41 -6.54 -20.09
C ILE A 85 5.01 -6.50 -20.74
N ILE A 86 4.63 -5.35 -21.30
CA ILE A 86 3.34 -5.19 -21.98
C ILE A 86 3.23 -6.13 -23.19
N THR A 87 4.22 -6.14 -24.08
CA THR A 87 4.12 -6.85 -25.37
C THR A 87 4.43 -8.33 -25.29
N GLU A 88 5.37 -8.72 -24.42
CA GLU A 88 5.85 -10.10 -24.31
C GLU A 88 5.13 -10.90 -23.23
N ALA A 89 4.46 -10.24 -22.27
CA ALA A 89 3.74 -10.91 -21.19
C ALA A 89 2.23 -10.58 -21.09
N ILE A 90 1.85 -9.30 -21.04
CA ILE A 90 0.43 -8.94 -20.88
C ILE A 90 -0.36 -9.27 -22.15
N ALA A 91 0.13 -8.82 -23.32
CA ALA A 91 -0.58 -9.00 -24.58
C ALA A 91 -0.88 -10.47 -24.93
N PRO A 92 0.05 -11.44 -24.77
CA PRO A 92 -0.23 -12.84 -25.05
C PRO A 92 -1.28 -13.48 -24.15
N ILE A 93 -1.39 -13.05 -22.88
CA ILE A 93 -2.45 -13.51 -21.98
C ILE A 93 -3.79 -12.91 -22.38
N VAL A 94 -3.85 -11.62 -22.73
CA VAL A 94 -5.06 -11.02 -23.30
C VAL A 94 -5.50 -11.74 -24.58
N GLU A 95 -4.56 -12.07 -25.48
CA GLU A 95 -4.82 -12.87 -26.69
C GLU A 95 -5.37 -14.27 -26.38
N LEU A 96 -4.91 -14.92 -25.31
CA LEU A 96 -5.41 -16.22 -24.89
C LEU A 96 -6.89 -16.13 -24.52
N PHE A 97 -7.26 -15.21 -23.63
CA PHE A 97 -8.65 -15.09 -23.15
C PHE A 97 -9.63 -14.58 -24.21
N GLU A 98 -9.16 -13.84 -25.23
CA GLU A 98 -10.00 -13.52 -26.40
C GLU A 98 -10.40 -14.75 -27.23
N ARG A 99 -9.56 -15.79 -27.29
CA ARG A 99 -9.88 -17.02 -28.02
C ARG A 99 -10.90 -17.89 -27.28
N HIS A 100 -11.06 -17.66 -25.97
CA HIS A 100 -11.88 -18.48 -25.08
C HIS A 100 -12.94 -17.63 -24.36
N PRO A 101 -14.05 -17.27 -25.03
CA PRO A 101 -15.05 -16.33 -24.51
C PRO A 101 -15.74 -16.79 -23.21
N ASN A 102 -15.66 -18.08 -22.88
CA ASN A 102 -16.26 -18.65 -21.67
C ASN A 102 -15.32 -18.67 -20.47
N TRP A 103 -14.02 -18.41 -20.68
CA TRP A 103 -13.02 -18.39 -19.62
C TRP A 103 -12.91 -17.00 -19.01
N GLY A 104 -12.61 -16.95 -17.71
CA GLY A 104 -12.25 -15.71 -17.03
C GLY A 104 -11.01 -15.84 -16.16
N ILE A 105 -10.37 -14.71 -15.91
CA ILE A 105 -9.12 -14.59 -15.15
C ILE A 105 -9.07 -13.25 -14.40
N ASN A 106 -8.17 -13.15 -13.42
CA ASN A 106 -7.87 -11.90 -12.73
C ASN A 106 -6.49 -11.41 -13.17
N LEU A 107 -6.38 -10.14 -13.56
CA LEU A 107 -5.09 -9.50 -13.84
C LEU A 107 -4.88 -8.43 -12.78
N GLU A 108 -3.88 -8.62 -11.93
CA GLU A 108 -3.40 -7.57 -11.04
C GLU A 108 -2.46 -6.67 -11.85
N MET A 109 -2.86 -5.41 -12.02
CA MET A 109 -2.21 -4.45 -12.91
C MET A 109 -2.47 -3.03 -12.42
N GLN A 110 -1.38 -2.32 -12.13
CA GLN A 110 -1.36 -0.97 -11.55
C GLN A 110 -1.98 0.06 -12.50
N GLY A 111 -2.37 1.21 -11.94
CA GLY A 111 -2.71 2.40 -12.74
C GLY A 111 -1.64 2.76 -13.77
N LEU A 112 -0.35 2.68 -13.41
CA LEU A 112 0.78 3.00 -14.27
C LEU A 112 0.83 2.10 -15.53
N ALA A 113 0.58 0.80 -15.38
CA ALA A 113 0.53 -0.13 -16.50
C ALA A 113 -0.62 0.21 -17.45
N VAL A 114 -1.79 0.56 -16.92
CA VAL A 114 -2.90 1.03 -17.74
C VAL A 114 -2.57 2.35 -18.46
N GLU A 115 -1.93 3.30 -17.78
CA GLU A 115 -1.50 4.57 -18.37
C GLU A 115 -0.51 4.34 -19.54
N ALA A 116 0.48 3.48 -19.33
CA ALA A 116 1.45 3.07 -20.34
C ALA A 116 0.79 2.40 -21.55
N ILE A 117 -0.11 1.43 -21.32
CA ILE A 117 -0.86 0.75 -22.38
C ILE A 117 -1.72 1.75 -23.15
N ALA A 118 -2.41 2.67 -22.46
CA ALA A 118 -3.24 3.68 -23.10
C ALA A 118 -2.43 4.61 -24.00
N ALA A 119 -1.25 5.03 -23.55
CA ALA A 119 -0.38 5.93 -24.28
C ALA A 119 0.32 5.27 -25.48
N ARG A 120 0.79 4.02 -25.32
CA ARG A 120 1.73 3.39 -26.25
C ARG A 120 1.16 2.18 -27.00
N HIS A 121 0.14 1.52 -26.46
CA HIS A 121 -0.46 0.29 -26.99
C HIS A 121 -2.01 0.37 -27.06
N PRO A 122 -2.60 1.38 -27.72
CA PRO A 122 -4.04 1.64 -27.68
C PRO A 122 -4.90 0.49 -28.23
N ASP A 123 -4.37 -0.31 -29.16
CA ASP A 123 -5.06 -1.50 -29.66
C ASP A 123 -5.18 -2.58 -28.57
N LEU A 124 -4.15 -2.76 -27.73
CA LEU A 124 -4.20 -3.64 -26.57
C LEU A 124 -5.17 -3.11 -25.51
N LEU A 125 -5.20 -1.78 -25.27
CA LEU A 125 -6.19 -1.19 -24.36
C LEU A 125 -7.62 -1.52 -24.81
N ALA A 126 -7.91 -1.39 -26.10
CA ALA A 126 -9.24 -1.65 -26.63
C ALA A 126 -9.68 -3.11 -26.40
N ARG A 127 -8.74 -4.04 -26.54
CA ARG A 127 -8.92 -5.48 -26.31
C ARG A 127 -9.12 -5.80 -24.83
N LEU A 128 -8.27 -5.26 -23.96
CA LEU A 128 -8.39 -5.39 -22.51
C LEU A 128 -9.75 -4.85 -22.01
N ARG A 129 -10.15 -3.67 -22.48
CA ARG A 129 -11.46 -3.09 -22.14
C ARG A 129 -12.62 -3.99 -22.55
N ALA A 130 -12.58 -4.59 -23.74
CA ALA A 130 -13.63 -5.50 -24.18
C ALA A 130 -13.76 -6.72 -23.25
N LEU A 131 -12.64 -7.29 -22.78
CA LEU A 131 -12.63 -8.41 -21.84
C LEU A 131 -13.07 -8.02 -20.42
N VAL A 132 -12.75 -6.79 -19.98
CA VAL A 132 -13.24 -6.26 -18.70
C VAL A 132 -14.75 -5.99 -18.76
N GLU A 133 -15.24 -5.42 -19.86
CA GLU A 133 -16.67 -5.15 -20.09
C GLU A 133 -17.49 -6.44 -20.19
N SER A 134 -16.95 -7.50 -20.81
CA SER A 134 -17.59 -8.83 -20.84
C SER A 134 -17.52 -9.58 -19.51
N GLY A 135 -16.72 -9.08 -18.55
CA GLY A 135 -16.46 -9.74 -17.27
C GLY A 135 -15.60 -10.99 -17.40
N GLN A 136 -14.86 -11.15 -18.50
CA GLN A 136 -13.84 -12.20 -18.64
C GLN A 136 -12.58 -11.85 -17.84
N ILE A 137 -12.22 -10.57 -17.75
CA ILE A 137 -11.11 -10.11 -16.92
C ILE A 137 -11.62 -9.30 -15.73
N ASP A 138 -11.25 -9.73 -14.53
CA ASP A 138 -11.23 -8.86 -13.36
C ASP A 138 -9.88 -8.10 -13.36
N LEU A 139 -9.92 -6.79 -13.58
CA LEU A 139 -8.74 -5.93 -13.43
C LEU A 139 -8.58 -5.56 -11.95
N THR A 140 -7.76 -6.30 -11.22
CA THR A 140 -7.66 -6.22 -9.77
C THR A 140 -6.54 -5.26 -9.38
N SER A 141 -6.82 -4.04 -8.94
CA SER A 141 -5.76 -3.18 -8.40
C SER A 141 -6.35 -2.10 -7.50
N VAL A 142 -5.56 -1.65 -6.55
CA VAL A 142 -5.91 -0.59 -5.59
C VAL A 142 -4.84 0.48 -5.44
N HIS A 143 -3.83 0.45 -6.32
CA HIS A 143 -2.72 1.38 -6.33
C HIS A 143 -2.39 1.82 -7.77
N TYR A 144 -1.84 3.03 -7.90
CA TYR A 144 -1.37 3.55 -9.17
C TYR A 144 0.02 3.01 -9.55
N SER A 145 0.90 2.84 -8.58
CA SER A 145 2.24 2.25 -8.72
C SER A 145 2.34 1.01 -7.84
N ASP A 146 3.35 0.19 -8.07
CA ASP A 146 3.67 -1.01 -7.28
C ASP A 146 4.14 -0.67 -5.85
N GLN A 147 3.33 0.07 -5.12
CA GLN A 147 3.63 0.71 -3.87
C GLN A 147 3.73 -0.31 -2.73
N LEU A 148 4.75 -0.17 -1.89
CA LEU A 148 4.84 -0.88 -0.61
C LEU A 148 3.96 -0.18 0.45
N PHE A 149 2.63 -0.21 0.28
CA PHE A 149 1.71 0.59 1.09
C PHE A 149 1.80 0.32 2.59
N ILE A 150 2.19 -0.89 3.02
CA ILE A 150 2.33 -1.22 4.45
C ILE A 150 3.43 -0.40 5.15
N ALA A 151 4.34 0.20 4.38
CA ALA A 151 5.40 1.05 4.89
C ALA A 151 4.98 2.51 5.07
N PHE A 152 3.84 2.97 4.52
CA PHE A 152 3.49 4.39 4.51
C PHE A 152 2.12 4.66 5.13
N PRO A 153 1.90 5.85 5.70
CA PRO A 153 0.60 6.22 6.22
C PRO A 153 -0.48 6.14 5.14
N ARG A 154 -1.71 5.78 5.55
CA ARG A 154 -2.91 5.70 4.71
C ARG A 154 -3.06 6.76 3.61
N VAL A 155 -2.68 8.01 3.87
CA VAL A 155 -2.81 9.10 2.87
C VAL A 155 -2.07 8.78 1.56
N SER A 156 -0.92 8.10 1.61
CA SER A 156 -0.17 7.73 0.39
C SER A 156 -0.99 6.76 -0.47
N MET A 157 -1.66 5.81 0.18
CA MET A 157 -2.56 4.87 -0.49
C MET A 157 -3.85 5.54 -1.00
N GLU A 158 -4.37 6.53 -0.26
CA GLU A 158 -5.52 7.32 -0.72
C GLU A 158 -5.20 8.11 -1.99
N ARG A 159 -4.02 8.75 -2.05
CA ARG A 159 -3.54 9.47 -3.23
C ARG A 159 -3.24 8.52 -4.39
N SER A 160 -2.63 7.37 -4.11
CA SER A 160 -2.39 6.31 -5.10
C SER A 160 -3.70 5.85 -5.76
N TRP A 161 -4.72 5.57 -4.94
CA TRP A 161 -6.06 5.20 -5.42
C TRP A 161 -6.72 6.31 -6.26
N GLU A 162 -6.66 7.58 -5.81
CA GLU A 162 -7.23 8.71 -6.55
C GLU A 162 -6.61 8.82 -7.96
N ILE A 163 -5.28 8.69 -8.06
CA ILE A 163 -4.56 8.72 -9.33
C ILE A 163 -4.96 7.52 -10.22
N GLN A 164 -5.05 6.32 -9.64
CA GLN A 164 -5.45 5.12 -10.37
C GLN A 164 -6.87 5.27 -10.94
N GLU A 165 -7.82 5.75 -10.14
CA GLU A 165 -9.21 5.96 -10.59
C GLU A 165 -9.27 6.98 -11.73
N GLU A 166 -8.48 8.05 -11.68
CA GLU A 166 -8.37 9.00 -12.80
C GLU A 166 -7.90 8.30 -14.09
N VAL A 167 -6.87 7.47 -14.00
CA VAL A 167 -6.31 6.74 -15.16
C VAL A 167 -7.28 5.70 -15.69
N PHE A 168 -7.91 4.92 -14.80
CA PHE A 168 -8.88 3.90 -15.18
C PHE A 168 -10.08 4.55 -15.87
N ALA A 169 -10.63 5.63 -15.29
CA ALA A 169 -11.73 6.37 -15.89
C ALA A 169 -11.35 6.96 -17.26
N ALA A 170 -10.16 7.55 -17.40
CA ALA A 170 -9.68 8.08 -18.68
C ALA A 170 -9.49 6.99 -19.76
N SER A 171 -9.20 5.76 -19.33
CA SER A 171 -8.99 4.60 -20.20
C SER A 171 -10.27 3.81 -20.50
N GLY A 172 -11.40 4.19 -19.88
CA GLY A 172 -12.66 3.43 -19.98
C GLY A 172 -12.60 2.08 -19.27
N LEU A 173 -11.80 1.98 -18.22
CA LEU A 173 -11.65 0.81 -17.35
C LEU A 173 -12.17 1.13 -15.94
N ARG A 174 -12.24 0.11 -15.09
CA ARG A 174 -12.62 0.20 -13.68
C ARG A 174 -11.93 -0.90 -12.89
N ALA A 175 -11.69 -0.68 -11.60
CA ALA A 175 -11.23 -1.73 -10.72
C ALA A 175 -12.31 -2.80 -10.54
N ALA A 176 -11.89 -4.07 -10.53
CA ALA A 176 -12.75 -5.18 -10.20
C ALA A 176 -13.07 -5.22 -8.70
N PRO A 177 -14.22 -5.78 -8.28
CA PRO A 177 -14.53 -5.95 -6.86
C PRO A 177 -13.55 -6.84 -6.11
N ALA A 178 -12.94 -7.83 -6.76
CA ALA A 178 -11.90 -8.66 -6.17
C ALA A 178 -10.55 -7.97 -6.26
N ILE A 179 -9.82 -7.92 -5.15
CA ILE A 179 -8.51 -7.28 -5.04
C ILE A 179 -7.47 -8.28 -4.57
N PHE A 180 -6.38 -8.37 -5.32
CA PHE A 180 -5.08 -8.82 -4.84
C PHE A 180 -4.18 -7.58 -4.84
N ALA A 181 -3.41 -7.38 -3.77
CA ALA A 181 -2.56 -6.20 -3.66
C ALA A 181 -1.12 -6.53 -4.08
N GLN A 182 -0.35 -5.50 -4.44
CA GLN A 182 1.05 -5.65 -4.82
C GLN A 182 1.83 -6.47 -3.78
N GLU A 183 2.67 -7.42 -4.22
CA GLU A 183 3.45 -8.35 -3.37
C GLU A 183 2.57 -9.17 -2.39
N GLY A 184 1.29 -9.35 -2.75
CA GLY A 184 0.23 -9.86 -1.89
C GLY A 184 0.23 -9.25 -0.49
N GLN A 185 0.51 -7.94 -0.42
CA GLN A 185 0.54 -7.20 0.83
C GLN A 185 -0.79 -7.29 1.57
N TRP A 186 -0.71 -7.53 2.86
CA TRP A 186 -1.85 -7.49 3.76
C TRP A 186 -1.53 -6.64 4.97
N ALA A 187 -2.54 -5.90 5.42
CA ALA A 187 -2.64 -5.30 6.74
C ALA A 187 -4.13 -5.27 7.10
N GLU A 188 -4.49 -5.36 8.39
CA GLU A 188 -5.93 -5.34 8.78
C GLU A 188 -6.67 -4.08 8.27
N GLY A 189 -5.94 -3.00 8.00
CA GLY A 189 -6.51 -1.78 7.45
C GLY A 189 -6.90 -1.82 5.98
N ILE A 190 -6.49 -2.85 5.22
CA ILE A 190 -6.90 -2.98 3.82
C ILE A 190 -8.41 -3.21 3.71
N LEU A 191 -9.00 -4.00 4.61
CA LEU A 191 -10.42 -4.32 4.56
C LEU A 191 -11.34 -3.09 4.67
N PRO A 192 -11.20 -2.20 5.69
CA PRO A 192 -11.98 -0.96 5.72
C PRO A 192 -11.63 -0.04 4.54
N PHE A 193 -10.37 0.00 4.09
CA PHE A 193 -9.97 0.81 2.93
C PHE A 193 -10.72 0.39 1.66
N LEU A 194 -10.86 -0.91 1.41
CA LEU A 194 -11.61 -1.48 0.30
C LEU A 194 -13.12 -1.29 0.45
N ALA A 195 -13.66 -1.52 1.65
CA ALA A 195 -15.09 -1.38 1.92
C ALA A 195 -15.57 0.06 1.70
N GLU A 196 -14.77 1.06 2.07
CA GLU A 196 -15.06 2.49 1.81
C GLU A 196 -15.14 2.83 0.32
N ARG A 197 -14.55 2.00 -0.54
CA ARG A 197 -14.51 2.14 -2.00
C ARG A 197 -15.46 1.18 -2.71
N CYS A 198 -16.28 0.46 -1.96
CA CYS A 198 -17.23 -0.51 -2.52
C CYS A 198 -16.58 -1.65 -3.31
N LEU A 199 -15.35 -2.00 -2.95
CA LEU A 199 -14.69 -3.21 -3.42
C LEU A 199 -15.16 -4.38 -2.53
N GLY A 200 -15.19 -5.58 -3.11
CA GLY A 200 -16.04 -6.68 -2.63
C GLY A 200 -15.31 -7.87 -1.99
N THR A 201 -14.10 -8.18 -2.43
CA THR A 201 -13.35 -9.37 -1.98
C THR A 201 -11.87 -9.05 -1.91
N MET A 202 -11.19 -9.51 -0.84
CA MET A 202 -9.74 -9.46 -0.74
C MET A 202 -9.16 -10.86 -0.94
N VAL A 203 -8.04 -10.96 -1.63
CA VAL A 203 -7.26 -12.20 -1.75
C VAL A 203 -6.09 -12.15 -0.77
N LEU A 204 -6.06 -13.08 0.16
CA LEU A 204 -4.93 -13.26 1.09
C LEU A 204 -4.02 -14.37 0.56
N ALA A 205 -2.73 -14.10 0.48
CA ALA A 205 -1.76 -15.11 0.10
C ALA A 205 -1.72 -16.26 1.14
N ARG A 206 -1.86 -17.50 0.67
CA ARG A 206 -1.79 -18.72 1.51
C ARG A 206 -0.48 -18.79 2.28
N ASN A 207 0.62 -18.40 1.67
CA ASN A 207 1.94 -18.46 2.29
C ASN A 207 2.06 -17.49 3.48
N GLN A 208 1.39 -16.33 3.43
CA GLN A 208 1.25 -15.42 4.55
C GLN A 208 0.37 -16.00 5.66
N TYR A 209 -0.81 -16.53 5.33
CA TYR A 209 -1.64 -17.24 6.31
C TYR A 209 -0.84 -18.35 6.98
N ARG A 210 -0.13 -19.16 6.18
CA ARG A 210 0.66 -20.29 6.65
C ARG A 210 1.79 -19.90 7.59
N TRP A 211 2.46 -18.79 7.31
CA TRP A 211 3.48 -18.25 8.20
C TRP A 211 2.90 -17.92 9.59
N GLN A 212 1.69 -17.37 9.62
CA GLN A 212 1.06 -16.90 10.86
C GLN A 212 0.34 -18.00 11.63
N TYR A 213 -0.26 -18.98 10.95
CA TYR A 213 -1.17 -19.96 11.57
C TYR A 213 -0.90 -21.42 11.22
N GLY A 214 0.15 -21.70 10.43
CA GLY A 214 0.33 -23.02 9.82
C GLY A 214 -0.63 -23.26 8.66
N GLU A 215 -0.65 -24.48 8.11
CA GLU A 215 -1.45 -24.77 6.92
C GLU A 215 -2.94 -24.43 7.12
N PRO A 216 -3.54 -23.56 6.27
CA PRO A 216 -4.95 -23.22 6.39
C PRO A 216 -5.82 -24.47 6.20
N ALA A 217 -6.94 -24.50 6.92
CA ALA A 217 -8.01 -25.41 6.54
C ALA A 217 -8.45 -25.10 5.10
N GLN A 218 -8.66 -26.14 4.30
CA GLN A 218 -9.24 -25.98 2.97
C GLN A 218 -10.67 -25.46 3.14
N GLN A 219 -10.90 -24.20 2.78
CA GLN A 219 -12.19 -23.54 2.88
C GLN A 219 -12.47 -22.80 1.57
N PRO A 220 -13.71 -22.82 1.04
CA PRO A 220 -14.06 -22.09 -0.17
C PRO A 220 -13.74 -20.60 -0.07
N TRP A 221 -14.01 -20.03 1.10
CA TRP A 221 -13.73 -18.63 1.41
C TRP A 221 -13.87 -18.39 2.91
N PHE A 222 -13.35 -17.24 3.32
CA PHE A 222 -13.36 -16.75 4.67
C PHE A 222 -14.09 -15.40 4.77
N GLU A 223 -14.39 -14.99 5.99
CA GLU A 223 -14.91 -13.66 6.32
C GLU A 223 -14.13 -13.07 7.48
N ARG A 224 -13.79 -11.78 7.37
CA ARG A 224 -13.22 -10.97 8.46
C ARG A 224 -14.06 -9.71 8.61
N ASP A 225 -14.67 -9.52 9.77
CA ASP A 225 -15.47 -8.32 10.10
C ASP A 225 -16.54 -8.00 9.02
N GLY A 226 -17.21 -9.03 8.49
CA GLY A 226 -18.22 -8.88 7.43
C GLY A 226 -17.66 -8.71 6.01
N TYR A 227 -16.34 -8.79 5.84
CA TYR A 227 -15.67 -8.63 4.54
C TYR A 227 -15.22 -9.99 3.97
N PRO A 228 -15.58 -10.35 2.72
CA PRO A 228 -15.15 -11.57 2.05
C PRO A 228 -13.65 -11.65 1.80
N VAL A 229 -13.06 -12.81 2.11
CA VAL A 229 -11.64 -13.10 1.86
C VAL A 229 -11.47 -14.47 1.20
N VAL A 230 -10.69 -14.53 0.13
CA VAL A 230 -10.27 -15.80 -0.49
C VAL A 230 -8.79 -16.01 -0.18
N VAL A 231 -8.43 -17.19 0.32
CA VAL A 231 -7.03 -17.53 0.61
C VAL A 231 -6.46 -18.36 -0.54
N GLY A 232 -5.46 -17.82 -1.25
CA GLY A 232 -4.92 -18.43 -2.47
C GLY A 232 -3.39 -18.45 -2.54
N PRO A 233 -2.77 -19.41 -3.25
CA PRO A 233 -3.40 -20.55 -3.91
C PRO A 233 -3.70 -21.68 -2.91
N GLY A 234 -4.89 -22.27 -2.98
CA GLY A 234 -5.34 -23.36 -2.08
C GLY A 234 -6.46 -24.21 -2.68
N ASN A 235 -6.11 -25.41 -3.16
CA ASN A 235 -7.07 -26.28 -3.84
C ASN A 235 -8.03 -26.95 -2.85
N ILE A 236 -9.27 -27.17 -3.29
CA ILE A 236 -10.31 -27.90 -2.58
C ILE A 236 -10.70 -29.11 -3.42
N GLY A 237 -10.44 -30.30 -2.87
CA GLY A 237 -10.64 -31.55 -3.58
C GLY A 237 -12.09 -32.03 -3.63
N PRO A 238 -12.36 -33.08 -4.43
CA PRO A 238 -13.68 -33.70 -4.52
C PRO A 238 -14.13 -34.24 -3.16
N GLY A 239 -15.43 -34.08 -2.86
CA GLY A 239 -16.04 -34.56 -1.62
C GLY A 239 -15.85 -33.64 -0.41
N HIS A 240 -15.34 -32.42 -0.61
CA HIS A 240 -15.32 -31.42 0.46
C HIS A 240 -16.74 -31.15 1.00
N PRO A 241 -16.94 -30.97 2.32
CA PRO A 241 -18.28 -30.81 2.92
C PRO A 241 -19.12 -29.65 2.37
N SER A 242 -18.49 -28.62 1.79
CA SER A 242 -19.20 -27.51 1.14
C SER A 242 -19.80 -27.88 -0.22
N GLY A 243 -19.42 -29.02 -0.80
CA GLY A 243 -19.77 -29.40 -2.17
C GLY A 243 -18.99 -28.65 -3.25
N ILE A 244 -18.01 -27.84 -2.87
CA ILE A 244 -17.19 -27.04 -3.79
C ILE A 244 -15.88 -27.76 -4.09
N GLU A 245 -15.48 -27.79 -5.36
CA GLU A 245 -14.12 -28.09 -5.80
C GLU A 245 -13.48 -26.80 -6.31
N LEU A 246 -12.23 -26.55 -5.93
CA LEU A 246 -11.48 -25.36 -6.30
C LEU A 246 -10.07 -25.77 -6.73
N ASP A 247 -9.65 -25.28 -7.89
CA ASP A 247 -8.29 -25.42 -8.38
C ASP A 247 -7.72 -24.03 -8.69
N TRP A 248 -6.46 -23.80 -8.31
CA TRP A 248 -5.75 -22.57 -8.65
C TRP A 248 -4.82 -22.84 -9.81
N SER A 249 -5.18 -22.31 -10.98
CA SER A 249 -4.38 -22.44 -12.20
C SER A 249 -3.19 -21.47 -12.20
N GLU A 250 -3.27 -20.35 -11.49
CA GLU A 250 -2.19 -19.36 -11.41
C GLU A 250 -2.33 -18.47 -10.17
N LEU A 251 -1.24 -18.22 -9.44
CA LEU A 251 -1.12 -17.10 -8.50
C LEU A 251 0.38 -16.86 -8.31
N ASP A 252 0.95 -16.11 -9.24
CA ASP A 252 2.38 -15.80 -9.30
C ASP A 252 2.62 -14.56 -10.16
N ASP A 253 3.89 -14.19 -10.28
CA ASP A 253 4.40 -13.15 -11.18
C ASP A 253 3.96 -13.42 -12.63
N GLY A 254 3.05 -12.59 -13.13
CA GLY A 254 2.34 -12.78 -14.39
C GLY A 254 3.22 -12.62 -15.62
N GLU A 255 4.37 -11.97 -15.48
CA GLU A 255 5.37 -11.83 -16.54
C GLU A 255 6.17 -13.09 -16.82
N ILE A 256 6.20 -14.04 -15.90
CA ILE A 256 7.08 -15.22 -15.94
C ILE A 256 6.49 -16.34 -16.82
N LEU A 257 5.20 -16.63 -16.66
CA LEU A 257 4.51 -17.69 -17.41
C LEU A 257 4.58 -17.50 -18.94
N PRO A 258 4.14 -16.36 -19.50
CA PRO A 258 4.10 -16.17 -20.96
C PRO A 258 5.49 -16.05 -21.58
N THR A 259 6.55 -15.87 -20.78
CA THR A 259 7.93 -15.73 -21.26
C THR A 259 8.80 -16.97 -21.01
N GLY A 260 8.20 -18.05 -20.52
CA GLY A 260 8.90 -19.32 -20.32
C GLY A 260 9.87 -19.32 -19.15
N GLY A 261 9.55 -18.57 -18.09
CA GLY A 261 10.33 -18.56 -16.86
C GLY A 261 11.37 -17.46 -16.75
N PHE A 262 11.45 -16.56 -17.73
CA PHE A 262 12.41 -15.44 -17.70
C PHE A 262 11.80 -14.22 -17.04
N ASN A 263 12.58 -13.51 -16.23
CA ASN A 263 12.17 -12.24 -15.67
C ASN A 263 12.70 -11.05 -16.50
N PRO A 264 12.14 -9.85 -16.32
CA PRO A 264 12.51 -8.65 -17.08
C PRO A 264 13.99 -8.21 -16.96
N TYR A 265 14.74 -8.66 -15.93
CA TYR A 265 16.19 -8.41 -15.86
C TYR A 265 16.98 -9.07 -16.99
N PHE A 266 16.44 -10.11 -17.62
CA PHE A 266 17.06 -10.80 -18.75
C PHE A 266 16.46 -10.35 -20.08
N GLU A 267 16.44 -9.05 -20.37
CA GLU A 267 15.77 -8.46 -21.54
C GLU A 267 15.97 -9.23 -22.87
N PRO A 268 17.14 -9.77 -23.24
CA PRO A 268 17.27 -10.53 -24.49
C PRO A 268 16.54 -11.87 -24.52
N LEU A 269 16.27 -12.45 -23.35
CA LEU A 269 15.61 -13.74 -23.14
C LEU A 269 14.14 -13.60 -22.74
N PHE A 270 13.76 -12.45 -22.15
CA PHE A 270 12.41 -12.09 -21.80
C PHE A 270 11.57 -11.84 -23.07
N ARG A 271 11.03 -12.92 -23.64
CA ARG A 271 10.27 -12.91 -24.89
C ARG A 271 9.12 -13.89 -24.76
N ARG A 272 8.02 -13.59 -25.45
CA ARG A 272 6.87 -14.46 -25.61
C ARG A 272 7.33 -15.88 -25.96
N ASN A 273 6.83 -16.83 -25.19
CA ASN A 273 7.06 -18.25 -25.34
C ASN A 273 5.72 -18.95 -25.66
N ASP A 274 5.47 -19.18 -26.94
CA ASP A 274 4.24 -19.82 -27.40
C ASP A 274 4.04 -21.22 -26.81
N ALA A 275 5.11 -21.95 -26.49
CA ALA A 275 5.01 -23.28 -25.90
C ALA A 275 4.50 -23.22 -24.45
N SER A 276 4.98 -22.25 -23.65
CA SER A 276 4.47 -22.03 -22.30
C SER A 276 3.02 -21.59 -22.29
N ILE A 277 2.64 -20.67 -23.18
CA ILE A 277 1.25 -20.23 -23.33
C ILE A 277 0.35 -21.39 -23.75
N ALA A 278 0.78 -22.21 -24.72
CA ALA A 278 0.01 -23.37 -25.17
C ALA A 278 -0.10 -24.45 -24.09
N ALA A 279 0.92 -24.60 -23.23
CA ALA A 279 0.86 -25.52 -22.09
C ALA A 279 -0.18 -25.06 -21.07
N TYR A 280 -0.20 -23.76 -20.74
CA TYR A 280 -1.20 -23.18 -19.85
C TYR A 280 -2.62 -23.23 -20.45
N GLU A 281 -2.77 -22.94 -21.73
CA GLU A 281 -4.04 -23.10 -22.46
C GLU A 281 -4.55 -24.55 -22.39
N ALA A 282 -3.65 -25.53 -22.54
CA ALA A 282 -4.01 -26.95 -22.42
C ALA A 282 -4.39 -27.34 -20.98
N GLU A 283 -3.76 -26.75 -19.97
CA GLU A 283 -4.13 -26.94 -18.56
C GLU A 283 -5.53 -26.41 -18.26
N LEU A 284 -5.83 -25.18 -18.69
CA LEU A 284 -7.18 -24.61 -18.53
C LEU A 284 -8.23 -25.43 -19.28
N GLN A 285 -7.91 -25.92 -20.48
CA GLN A 285 -8.81 -26.81 -21.22
C GLN A 285 -9.02 -28.15 -20.50
N ASP A 286 -7.99 -28.77 -19.90
CA ASP A 286 -8.16 -30.00 -19.10
C ASP A 286 -9.09 -29.76 -17.90
N LEU A 287 -8.95 -28.62 -17.22
CA LEU A 287 -9.84 -28.23 -16.13
C LEU A 287 -11.28 -28.07 -16.62
N GLU A 288 -11.50 -27.36 -17.72
CA GLU A 288 -12.83 -27.21 -18.34
C GLU A 288 -13.43 -28.57 -18.75
N ASP A 289 -12.65 -29.44 -19.39
CA ASP A 289 -13.05 -30.79 -19.80
C ASP A 289 -13.45 -31.67 -18.59
N ARG A 290 -12.86 -31.39 -17.42
CA ARG A 290 -13.20 -32.02 -16.13
C ARG A 290 -14.39 -31.34 -15.42
N GLY A 291 -15.00 -30.35 -16.07
CA GLY A 291 -16.19 -29.65 -15.61
C GLY A 291 -15.90 -28.48 -14.66
N PHE A 292 -14.66 -28.00 -14.58
CA PHE A 292 -14.35 -26.77 -13.86
C PHE A 292 -14.80 -25.55 -14.66
N TRP A 293 -15.39 -24.58 -13.98
CA TRP A 293 -15.61 -23.26 -14.56
C TRP A 293 -14.36 -22.40 -14.37
N VAL A 294 -13.64 -22.13 -15.46
CA VAL A 294 -12.49 -21.21 -15.48
C VAL A 294 -13.02 -19.78 -15.39
N THR A 295 -12.83 -19.11 -14.25
CA THR A 295 -13.55 -17.88 -13.94
C THR A 295 -12.77 -16.89 -13.07
N THR A 296 -13.28 -15.66 -12.99
CA THR A 296 -12.76 -14.61 -12.09
C THR A 296 -13.18 -14.84 -10.63
N ILE A 297 -12.47 -14.19 -9.69
CA ILE A 297 -12.76 -14.30 -8.26
C ILE A 297 -14.08 -13.61 -7.90
N THR A 298 -14.43 -12.52 -8.57
CA THR A 298 -15.74 -11.86 -8.39
C THR A 298 -16.89 -12.83 -8.68
N LYS A 299 -16.81 -13.55 -9.80
CA LYS A 299 -17.79 -14.57 -10.20
C LYS A 299 -17.81 -15.77 -9.26
N TYR A 300 -16.64 -16.22 -8.79
CA TYR A 300 -16.52 -17.30 -7.81
C TYR A 300 -17.26 -16.97 -6.50
N VAL A 301 -16.97 -15.82 -5.89
CA VAL A 301 -17.61 -15.41 -4.62
C VAL A 301 -19.12 -15.22 -4.80
N ALA A 302 -19.56 -14.66 -5.93
CA ALA A 302 -20.98 -14.55 -6.25
C ALA A 302 -21.66 -15.93 -6.34
N ALA A 303 -21.01 -16.92 -6.96
CA ALA A 303 -21.52 -18.29 -7.05
C ALA A 303 -21.58 -18.97 -5.69
N LEU A 304 -20.56 -18.82 -4.83
CA LEU A 304 -20.58 -19.34 -3.46
C LEU A 304 -21.79 -18.80 -2.67
N LYS A 305 -22.05 -17.49 -2.76
CA LYS A 305 -23.21 -16.85 -2.14
C LYS A 305 -24.53 -17.39 -2.70
N ALA A 306 -24.64 -17.54 -4.02
CA ALA A 306 -25.84 -18.08 -4.67
C ALA A 306 -26.14 -19.55 -4.27
N LEU A 307 -25.09 -20.33 -4.01
CA LEU A 307 -25.18 -21.71 -3.52
C LEU A 307 -25.46 -21.80 -2.00
N GLY A 308 -25.43 -20.69 -1.28
CA GLY A 308 -25.59 -20.68 0.19
C GLY A 308 -24.37 -21.26 0.92
N VAL A 309 -23.17 -21.16 0.34
CA VAL A 309 -21.92 -21.59 1.00
C VAL A 309 -21.51 -20.54 2.03
N GLU A 310 -21.65 -20.87 3.31
CA GLU A 310 -21.25 -20.01 4.41
C GLU A 310 -19.71 -19.85 4.49
N PRO A 311 -19.19 -18.64 4.75
CA PRO A 311 -17.75 -18.41 4.92
C PRO A 311 -17.24 -18.93 6.26
N SER A 312 -15.96 -19.31 6.30
CA SER A 312 -15.26 -19.57 7.56
C SER A 312 -14.74 -18.26 8.20
N PRO A 313 -14.67 -18.14 9.53
CA PRO A 313 -14.06 -16.95 10.14
C PRO A 313 -12.56 -16.91 9.83
N LEU A 314 -12.07 -15.78 9.34
CA LEU A 314 -10.63 -15.51 9.21
C LEU A 314 -10.11 -14.99 10.56
N PRO A 315 -9.04 -15.59 11.14
CA PRO A 315 -8.34 -14.97 12.25
C PRO A 315 -7.71 -13.63 11.81
N LEU A 316 -7.34 -12.79 12.77
CA LEU A 316 -6.61 -11.55 12.49
C LEU A 316 -5.29 -11.87 11.77
N VAL A 317 -4.90 -11.13 10.74
CA VAL A 317 -3.62 -11.35 10.06
C VAL A 317 -2.76 -10.09 10.20
N THR A 318 -1.58 -10.24 10.80
CA THR A 318 -0.61 -9.13 10.96
C THR A 318 -0.05 -8.69 9.61
N ASP A 319 0.43 -7.44 9.57
CA ASP A 319 1.00 -6.85 8.36
C ASP A 319 2.10 -7.75 7.77
N GLY A 320 2.11 -7.88 6.43
CA GLY A 320 3.07 -8.75 5.75
C GLY A 320 2.85 -8.82 4.25
N THR A 321 3.63 -9.67 3.58
CA THR A 321 3.62 -9.91 2.14
C THR A 321 3.39 -11.39 1.84
N TRP A 322 3.19 -11.73 0.56
CA TRP A 322 2.83 -13.09 0.12
C TRP A 322 3.88 -14.17 0.35
N GLN A 323 5.17 -13.85 0.41
CA GLN A 323 6.25 -14.85 0.49
C GLN A 323 7.12 -14.68 1.75
N PRO A 324 6.53 -14.62 2.95
CA PRO A 324 7.27 -14.22 4.16
C PRO A 324 8.42 -15.18 4.51
N GLN A 325 8.40 -16.42 4.02
CA GLN A 325 9.49 -17.38 4.22
C GLN A 325 10.77 -17.03 3.44
N SER A 326 10.67 -16.39 2.27
CA SER A 326 11.84 -15.97 1.46
C SER A 326 12.20 -14.50 1.68
N THR A 327 11.21 -13.69 2.08
CA THR A 327 11.37 -12.24 2.27
C THR A 327 11.55 -11.83 3.74
N PHE A 328 11.52 -12.80 4.66
CA PHE A 328 11.53 -12.56 6.11
C PHE A 328 10.44 -11.55 6.50
N GLY A 329 9.19 -11.87 6.14
CA GLY A 329 8.07 -10.95 6.20
C GLY A 329 8.34 -9.72 5.32
N THR A 330 8.25 -8.52 5.90
CA THR A 330 8.49 -7.26 5.20
C THR A 330 9.96 -6.81 5.26
N SER A 331 10.84 -7.58 5.91
CA SER A 331 12.23 -7.19 6.17
C SER A 331 13.00 -6.90 4.89
N ARG A 332 12.76 -7.71 3.85
CA ARG A 332 13.41 -7.58 2.56
C ARG A 332 13.37 -6.18 1.96
N TRP A 333 12.29 -5.43 2.18
CA TRP A 333 12.12 -4.09 1.60
C TRP A 333 12.52 -2.93 2.51
N LEU A 334 12.93 -3.24 3.72
CA LEU A 334 13.00 -2.30 4.84
C LEU A 334 14.26 -2.59 5.66
N GLY A 335 15.38 -2.87 4.98
CA GLY A 335 16.70 -3.04 5.58
C GLY A 335 17.24 -4.48 5.57
N GLY A 336 16.54 -5.45 4.99
CA GLY A 336 16.97 -6.84 4.94
C GLY A 336 17.83 -7.16 3.71
N ALA A 337 19.07 -7.64 3.93
CA ALA A 337 20.08 -7.79 2.89
C ALA A 337 19.77 -8.89 1.85
N GLY A 338 19.62 -8.50 0.58
CA GLY A 338 19.54 -9.38 -0.58
C GLY A 338 20.88 -10.01 -0.99
N LEU A 339 20.90 -10.62 -2.18
CA LEU A 339 22.11 -11.20 -2.78
C LEU A 339 23.15 -10.13 -3.13
N LEU A 340 22.70 -8.90 -3.40
CA LEU A 340 23.52 -7.77 -3.80
C LEU A 340 23.59 -6.70 -2.71
N PHE A 341 23.48 -7.09 -1.44
CA PHE A 341 23.36 -6.22 -0.26
C PHE A 341 24.32 -5.01 -0.19
N PHE A 342 25.49 -5.09 -0.82
CA PHE A 342 26.47 -3.99 -0.88
C PHE A 342 26.12 -2.88 -1.90
N LEU A 343 25.07 -3.08 -2.70
CA LEU A 343 24.50 -2.09 -3.62
C LEU A 343 23.16 -1.54 -3.13
N GLU A 344 22.54 -2.17 -2.13
CA GLU A 344 21.18 -1.89 -1.69
C GLU A 344 21.14 -0.62 -0.82
N ARG A 345 19.99 0.07 -0.82
CA ARG A 345 19.81 1.39 -0.18
C ARG A 345 18.43 1.57 0.46
N ASP A 346 17.83 0.48 0.93
CA ASP A 346 16.43 0.43 1.37
C ASP A 346 16.05 1.56 2.32
N ASN A 347 16.81 1.71 3.41
CA ASN A 347 16.55 2.73 4.42
C ASN A 347 16.62 4.16 3.83
N ALA A 348 17.54 4.41 2.89
CA ALA A 348 17.65 5.70 2.23
C ALA A 348 16.44 5.98 1.34
N VAL A 349 16.02 4.99 0.52
CA VAL A 349 14.83 5.07 -0.34
C VAL A 349 13.58 5.32 0.51
N ARG A 350 13.36 4.48 1.54
CA ARG A 350 12.15 4.52 2.37
C ARG A 350 12.09 5.80 3.20
N THR A 351 13.21 6.25 3.76
CA THR A 351 13.29 7.52 4.52
C THR A 351 13.13 8.75 3.62
N ALA A 352 13.68 8.73 2.39
CA ALA A 352 13.49 9.82 1.43
C ALA A 352 12.00 9.97 1.07
N ASN A 353 11.34 8.87 0.71
CA ASN A 353 9.92 8.85 0.42
C ASN A 353 9.07 9.33 1.61
N TYR A 354 9.44 8.95 2.83
CA TYR A 354 8.71 9.43 4.01
C TYR A 354 8.82 10.95 4.21
N ARG A 355 10.01 11.52 3.93
CA ARG A 355 10.24 12.98 4.00
C ARG A 355 9.48 13.74 2.93
N SER A 356 9.51 13.28 1.69
CA SER A 356 8.80 13.90 0.57
C SER A 356 7.28 13.84 0.77
N ARG A 357 6.75 12.72 1.27
CA ARG A 357 5.35 12.60 1.70
C ARG A 357 4.98 13.64 2.74
N ASN A 358 5.82 13.81 3.77
CA ASN A 358 5.58 14.79 4.82
C ASN A 358 5.61 16.23 4.28
N ALA A 359 6.47 16.51 3.30
CA ALA A 359 6.50 17.79 2.60
C ALA A 359 5.21 18.03 1.80
N LEU A 360 4.70 17.03 1.07
CA LEU A 360 3.46 17.14 0.29
C LEU A 360 2.24 17.44 1.15
N VAL A 361 2.09 16.75 2.27
CA VAL A 361 0.99 17.01 3.22
C VAL A 361 1.08 18.43 3.81
N ALA A 362 2.29 18.91 4.08
CA ALA A 362 2.49 20.32 4.47
C ALA A 362 2.19 21.31 3.34
N ALA A 363 2.51 20.98 2.10
CA ALA A 363 2.17 21.78 0.93
C ALA A 363 0.65 21.89 0.75
N GLU A 364 -0.09 20.79 0.87
CA GLU A 364 -1.56 20.80 0.85
C GLU A 364 -2.13 21.71 1.95
N THR A 365 -1.57 21.64 3.15
CA THR A 365 -1.98 22.46 4.30
C THR A 365 -1.69 23.95 4.05
N ALA A 366 -0.50 24.27 3.53
CA ALA A 366 -0.09 25.64 3.21
C ALA A 366 -0.95 26.27 2.13
N VAL A 367 -1.17 25.54 1.03
CA VAL A 367 -2.02 25.95 -0.08
C VAL A 367 -3.45 26.17 0.38
N ALA A 368 -4.02 25.24 1.17
CA ALA A 368 -5.37 25.39 1.70
C ALA A 368 -5.52 26.62 2.61
N ALA A 369 -4.48 26.99 3.38
CA ALA A 369 -4.49 28.21 4.19
C ALA A 369 -4.49 29.48 3.33
N ALA A 370 -3.70 29.52 2.25
CA ALA A 370 -3.67 30.64 1.30
C ALA A 370 -5.01 30.79 0.55
N GLU A 371 -5.64 29.68 0.15
CA GLU A 371 -6.99 29.69 -0.46
C GLU A 371 -8.04 30.25 0.49
N ARG A 372 -8.03 29.85 1.76
CA ARG A 372 -8.94 30.41 2.78
C ARG A 372 -8.71 31.90 3.02
N ALA A 373 -7.51 32.41 2.77
CA ALA A 373 -7.20 33.84 2.80
C ALA A 373 -7.59 34.58 1.50
N GLY A 374 -8.17 33.89 0.52
CA GLY A 374 -8.68 34.46 -0.72
C GLY A 374 -7.65 34.52 -1.86
N HIS A 375 -6.55 33.78 -1.78
CA HIS A 375 -5.57 33.68 -2.85
C HIS A 375 -5.87 32.48 -3.77
N SER A 376 -5.73 32.66 -5.09
CA SER A 376 -5.74 31.54 -6.04
C SER A 376 -4.42 30.78 -5.94
N MET A 377 -4.51 29.46 -5.92
CA MET A 377 -3.38 28.55 -5.77
C MET A 377 -3.39 27.42 -6.81
N ASP A 378 -4.05 27.63 -7.96
CA ASP A 378 -4.30 26.58 -8.96
C ASP A 378 -2.99 25.94 -9.48
N ALA A 379 -1.95 26.75 -9.72
CA ALA A 379 -0.64 26.25 -10.15
C ALA A 379 0.06 25.43 -9.06
N ALA A 380 -0.08 25.84 -7.79
CA ALA A 380 0.46 25.09 -6.66
C ALA A 380 -0.32 23.78 -6.45
N ARG A 381 -1.63 23.76 -6.67
CA ARG A 381 -2.47 22.55 -6.66
C ARG A 381 -2.01 21.55 -7.72
N GLU A 382 -1.75 22.00 -8.94
CA GLU A 382 -1.22 21.11 -9.99
C GLU A 382 0.19 20.61 -9.65
N SER A 383 1.05 21.47 -9.08
CA SER A 383 2.37 21.06 -8.63
C SER A 383 2.29 19.98 -7.53
N ILE A 384 1.36 20.11 -6.58
CA ILE A 384 1.10 19.10 -5.55
C ILE A 384 0.56 17.81 -6.17
N ARG A 385 -0.35 17.90 -7.15
CA ARG A 385 -0.89 16.72 -7.85
C ARG A 385 0.22 15.93 -8.54
N GLN A 386 1.11 16.64 -9.25
CA GLN A 386 2.30 16.02 -9.83
C GLN A 386 3.23 15.45 -8.76
N GLY A 387 3.45 16.19 -7.67
CA GLY A 387 4.27 15.72 -6.55
C GLY A 387 3.74 14.44 -5.92
N TRP A 388 2.42 14.25 -5.83
CA TRP A 388 1.84 12.98 -5.39
C TRP A 388 2.00 11.86 -6.40
N ARG A 389 1.98 12.13 -7.71
CA ARG A 389 2.34 11.12 -8.73
C ARG A 389 3.79 10.68 -8.54
N ASP A 390 4.71 11.61 -8.40
CA ASP A 390 6.11 11.31 -8.11
C ASP A 390 6.26 10.56 -6.78
N GLN A 391 5.54 10.95 -5.73
CA GLN A 391 5.57 10.27 -4.44
C GLN A 391 5.21 8.79 -4.57
N VAL A 392 4.08 8.46 -5.20
CA VAL A 392 3.65 7.07 -5.29
C VAL A 392 4.59 6.24 -6.18
N LEU A 393 5.16 6.82 -7.24
CA LEU A 393 6.21 6.17 -8.03
C LEU A 393 7.46 5.90 -7.19
N GLY A 394 7.87 6.86 -6.34
CA GLY A 394 9.01 6.69 -5.44
C GLY A 394 8.80 5.63 -4.37
N GLU A 395 7.55 5.39 -3.96
CA GLU A 395 7.19 4.39 -2.94
C GLU A 395 7.11 2.94 -3.47
N VAL A 396 7.43 2.71 -4.74
CA VAL A 396 7.48 1.38 -5.38
C VAL A 396 8.27 0.35 -4.54
N SER A 397 7.81 -0.89 -4.50
CA SER A 397 8.46 -2.01 -3.81
C SER A 397 9.88 -2.24 -4.33
N ASP A 398 10.05 -2.29 -5.64
CA ASP A 398 11.28 -2.72 -6.31
C ASP A 398 12.46 -1.75 -6.15
N ALA A 399 12.20 -0.48 -5.86
CA ALA A 399 13.25 0.48 -5.47
C ALA A 399 13.99 0.07 -4.19
N SER A 400 13.40 -0.82 -3.40
CA SER A 400 14.04 -1.54 -2.30
C SER A 400 13.65 -3.02 -2.34
N GLY A 401 13.60 -3.63 -3.53
CA GLY A 401 13.02 -4.97 -3.75
C GLY A 401 13.82 -6.13 -3.14
N ILE A 402 13.71 -7.33 -3.74
CA ILE A 402 14.47 -8.50 -3.25
C ILE A 402 15.99 -8.32 -3.45
N ASN A 403 16.40 -7.69 -4.54
CA ASN A 403 17.80 -7.44 -4.88
C ASN A 403 17.95 -6.12 -5.66
N PRO A 404 17.63 -4.95 -5.07
CA PRO A 404 17.57 -3.71 -5.82
C PRO A 404 18.94 -3.33 -6.37
N ILE A 405 19.01 -3.09 -7.67
CA ILE A 405 20.19 -2.60 -8.39
C ILE A 405 20.19 -1.06 -8.45
N PRO A 406 21.33 -0.42 -8.79
CA PRO A 406 21.46 1.03 -8.76
C PRO A 406 20.35 1.84 -9.42
N VAL A 407 19.89 1.41 -10.59
CA VAL A 407 18.83 2.11 -11.31
C VAL A 407 17.50 2.13 -10.54
N GLU A 408 17.21 1.10 -9.75
CA GLU A 408 15.93 0.94 -9.04
C GLU A 408 15.88 1.81 -7.78
N TRP A 409 16.94 1.81 -6.97
CA TRP A 409 16.97 2.73 -5.83
C TRP A 409 17.20 4.18 -6.28
N ASP A 410 17.90 4.43 -7.39
CA ASP A 410 17.98 5.78 -7.98
C ASP A 410 16.60 6.26 -8.43
N TYR A 411 15.78 5.39 -9.01
CA TYR A 411 14.39 5.67 -9.38
C TYR A 411 13.58 6.13 -8.16
N GLY A 412 13.59 5.35 -7.08
CA GLY A 412 12.88 5.69 -5.84
C GLY A 412 13.36 7.02 -5.24
N LEU A 413 14.67 7.24 -5.17
CA LEU A 413 15.25 8.47 -4.64
C LEU A 413 14.96 9.71 -5.51
N ALA A 414 15.02 9.57 -6.84
CA ALA A 414 14.78 10.66 -7.77
C ALA A 414 13.33 11.16 -7.70
N HIS A 415 12.37 10.22 -7.66
CA HIS A 415 10.96 10.56 -7.51
C HIS A 415 10.65 11.19 -6.15
N ALA A 416 11.22 10.66 -5.06
CA ALA A 416 11.10 11.29 -3.74
C ALA A 416 11.66 12.73 -3.73
N ALA A 417 12.82 12.95 -4.35
CA ALA A 417 13.43 14.28 -4.44
C ALA A 417 12.57 15.26 -5.26
N GLU A 418 11.96 14.81 -6.36
CA GLU A 418 11.09 15.64 -7.18
C GLU A 418 9.78 15.98 -6.46
N ALA A 419 9.17 15.00 -5.78
CA ALA A 419 8.01 15.22 -4.92
C ALA A 419 8.28 16.26 -3.82
N GLU A 420 9.43 16.17 -3.14
CA GLU A 420 9.84 17.17 -2.14
C GLU A 420 10.07 18.55 -2.75
N ARG A 421 10.70 18.63 -3.93
CA ARG A 421 10.94 19.90 -4.64
C ARG A 421 9.63 20.59 -5.02
N LEU A 422 8.67 19.85 -5.57
CA LEU A 422 7.35 20.35 -5.94
C LEU A 422 6.56 20.81 -4.71
N ALA A 423 6.59 20.02 -3.64
CA ALA A 423 5.99 20.39 -2.36
C ALA A 423 6.58 21.71 -1.81
N GLN A 424 7.91 21.83 -1.79
CA GLN A 424 8.58 23.03 -1.31
C GLN A 424 8.22 24.26 -2.16
N SER A 425 8.17 24.12 -3.48
CA SER A 425 7.73 25.20 -4.37
C SER A 425 6.31 25.68 -4.07
N ALA A 426 5.38 24.76 -3.78
CA ALA A 426 4.01 25.09 -3.41
C ALA A 426 3.92 25.76 -2.03
N ILE A 427 4.72 25.31 -1.06
CA ILE A 427 4.83 25.94 0.28
C ILE A 427 5.36 27.37 0.14
N ASP A 428 6.40 27.60 -0.67
CA ASP A 428 6.99 28.91 -0.87
C ASP A 428 6.04 29.91 -1.54
N ASP A 429 5.27 29.49 -2.55
CA ASP A 429 4.20 30.33 -3.12
C ASP A 429 3.13 30.65 -2.06
N ALA A 430 2.65 29.64 -1.32
CA ALA A 430 1.66 29.86 -0.26
C ALA A 430 2.16 30.86 0.81
N LYS A 431 3.41 30.71 1.27
CA LYS A 431 4.07 31.65 2.19
C LYS A 431 4.13 33.06 1.62
N ALA A 432 4.53 33.20 0.35
CA ALA A 432 4.59 34.49 -0.33
C ALA A 432 3.21 35.17 -0.42
N ARG A 433 2.15 34.41 -0.70
CA ARG A 433 0.76 34.92 -0.72
C ARG A 433 0.28 35.36 0.66
N LEU A 434 0.58 34.57 1.69
CA LEU A 434 0.24 34.85 3.07
C LEU A 434 1.08 35.98 3.70
N GLY A 435 2.15 36.42 3.03
CA GLY A 435 3.07 37.43 3.57
C GLY A 435 3.91 36.91 4.74
N ILE A 436 4.23 35.61 4.75
CA ILE A 436 4.97 34.92 5.80
C ILE A 436 6.34 34.49 5.24
N ALA A 437 7.42 34.74 5.97
CA ALA A 437 8.77 34.35 5.54
C ALA A 437 9.10 32.89 5.91
N GLU A 438 8.87 32.53 7.17
CA GLU A 438 8.99 31.18 7.71
C GLU A 438 7.66 30.80 8.34
N ALA A 439 7.20 29.57 8.10
CA ALA A 439 5.91 29.08 8.53
C ALA A 439 6.04 27.84 9.40
N ARG A 440 5.26 27.80 10.49
CA ARG A 440 4.94 26.57 11.20
C ARG A 440 3.63 26.02 10.64
N ILE A 441 3.70 24.83 10.07
CA ILE A 441 2.60 24.14 9.39
C ILE A 441 2.20 22.95 10.25
N ASP A 442 1.03 23.02 10.89
CA ASP A 442 0.43 21.89 11.59
C ASP A 442 -0.54 21.19 10.62
N THR A 443 -0.08 20.08 10.05
CA THR A 443 -0.83 19.33 9.04
C THR A 443 -2.08 18.66 9.60
N ARG A 444 -2.09 18.30 10.89
CA ARG A 444 -3.27 17.70 11.54
C ARG A 444 -4.34 18.74 11.80
N ALA A 445 -3.94 19.90 12.31
CA ALA A 445 -4.86 20.99 12.60
C ALA A 445 -5.26 21.76 11.34
N GLY A 446 -4.55 21.57 10.23
CA GLY A 446 -4.74 22.30 8.98
C GLY A 446 -4.37 23.78 9.11
N THR A 447 -3.44 24.13 10.00
CA THR A 447 -3.09 25.52 10.33
C THR A 447 -1.70 25.89 9.88
N VAL A 448 -1.55 27.17 9.52
CA VAL A 448 -0.28 27.79 9.09
C VAL A 448 -0.14 29.09 9.85
N VAL A 449 0.96 29.23 10.60
CA VAL A 449 1.27 30.44 11.34
C VAL A 449 2.71 30.87 11.05
N PRO A 450 3.07 32.16 11.21
CA PRO A 450 4.47 32.56 11.19
C PRO A 450 5.28 31.72 12.18
N ALA A 451 6.38 31.12 11.72
CA ALA A 451 7.22 30.29 12.55
C ALA A 451 7.74 31.13 13.73
N PRO A 452 7.50 30.71 14.99
CA PRO A 452 8.13 31.37 16.12
C PRO A 452 9.64 31.09 16.10
N ALA A 453 10.42 31.95 16.74
CA ALA A 453 11.86 31.72 16.92
C ALA A 453 12.19 30.45 17.71
N GLU A 454 11.20 29.89 18.41
CA GLU A 454 11.34 28.70 19.24
C GLU A 454 11.07 27.42 18.43
N PRO A 455 11.90 26.38 18.58
CA PRO A 455 11.70 25.13 17.85
C PRO A 455 10.38 24.46 18.23
N ILE A 456 9.85 23.63 17.33
CA ILE A 456 8.61 22.85 17.57
C ILE A 456 8.71 22.06 18.87
N GLU A 457 9.88 21.46 19.11
CA GLU A 457 10.19 20.73 20.31
C GLU A 457 11.56 21.16 20.83
N ARG A 458 11.66 21.23 22.17
CA ARG A 458 12.93 21.42 22.85
C ARG A 458 13.31 20.10 23.53
N PHE A 459 14.61 19.83 23.51
CA PHE A 459 15.19 18.58 23.98
C PHE A 459 16.22 18.87 25.06
N THR A 460 16.02 18.28 26.23
CA THR A 460 16.95 18.43 27.36
C THR A 460 17.71 17.11 27.56
N PRO A 461 19.06 17.10 27.53
CA PRO A 461 19.83 15.89 27.76
C PRO A 461 19.47 15.20 29.07
N THR A 462 19.35 13.87 29.04
CA THR A 462 18.97 13.07 30.21
C THR A 462 19.69 11.72 30.22
N GLY A 463 19.56 10.99 31.33
CA GLY A 463 20.01 9.60 31.43
C GLY A 463 19.08 8.65 30.67
N ALA A 464 19.58 7.47 30.30
CA ALA A 464 18.80 6.46 29.60
C ALA A 464 17.62 5.97 30.48
N PRO A 465 16.36 6.08 30.01
CA PRO A 465 15.21 5.56 30.74
C PRO A 465 15.03 4.04 30.57
N LEU A 466 15.67 3.45 29.55
CA LEU A 466 15.64 2.02 29.20
C LEU A 466 17.05 1.52 28.87
N ASP A 467 17.27 0.23 29.07
CA ASP A 467 18.52 -0.45 28.68
C ASP A 467 18.45 -0.86 27.20
N VAL A 468 18.75 0.09 26.32
CA VAL A 468 18.75 -0.13 24.85
C VAL A 468 20.08 -0.69 24.40
N THR A 469 20.02 -1.73 23.57
CA THR A 469 21.19 -2.30 22.89
C THR A 469 21.40 -1.59 21.55
N VAL A 470 22.64 -1.23 21.24
CA VAL A 470 23.01 -0.70 19.93
C VAL A 470 24.23 -1.45 19.44
N ASP A 471 24.09 -2.15 18.32
CA ASP A 471 25.19 -2.79 17.61
C ASP A 471 25.40 -2.11 16.25
N ALA A 472 26.61 -1.63 16.02
CA ALA A 472 27.01 -0.94 14.81
C ALA A 472 28.49 -1.22 14.56
N PRO A 473 28.84 -2.47 14.24
CA PRO A 473 30.22 -2.91 14.12
C PRO A 473 30.96 -2.01 13.13
N GLY A 474 32.21 -1.65 13.45
CA GLY A 474 33.07 -0.85 12.57
C GLY A 474 32.61 0.60 12.32
N ARG A 475 31.54 1.08 12.97
CA ARG A 475 31.06 2.47 12.89
C ARG A 475 31.38 3.24 14.16
N PRO A 476 31.84 4.50 14.08
CA PRO A 476 31.80 5.42 15.21
C PRO A 476 30.35 5.57 15.69
N LEU A 477 30.10 5.34 16.96
CA LEU A 477 28.76 5.31 17.55
C LEU A 477 28.65 6.32 18.68
N THR A 478 27.61 7.15 18.65
CA THR A 478 27.22 8.01 19.77
C THR A 478 25.73 7.84 20.05
N VAL A 479 25.39 7.46 21.28
CA VAL A 479 24.02 7.27 21.75
C VAL A 479 23.68 8.35 22.76
N ARG A 480 22.59 9.09 22.52
CA ARG A 480 22.16 10.19 23.39
C ARG A 480 20.67 10.11 23.69
N TRP A 481 20.32 10.47 24.92
CA TRP A 481 18.95 10.55 25.39
C TRP A 481 18.57 11.98 25.74
N PHE A 482 17.33 12.32 25.43
CA PHE A 482 16.75 13.62 25.73
C PHE A 482 15.35 13.44 26.32
N THR A 483 14.96 14.27 27.28
CA THR A 483 13.54 14.49 27.58
C THR A 483 12.96 15.49 26.60
N VAL A 484 11.68 15.34 26.28
CA VAL A 484 10.95 16.25 25.41
C VAL A 484 10.22 17.27 26.26
N ASP A 485 10.59 18.54 26.15
CA ASP A 485 10.02 19.61 26.97
C ASP A 485 8.50 19.73 26.71
N GLY A 486 7.71 19.80 27.78
CA GLY A 486 6.25 19.88 27.69
C GLY A 486 5.53 18.56 27.42
N ALA A 487 6.26 17.45 27.23
CA ALA A 487 5.70 16.10 27.08
C ALA A 487 6.20 15.20 28.23
N PRO A 488 5.44 15.05 29.32
CA PRO A 488 5.83 14.21 30.45
C PRO A 488 6.11 12.78 30.01
N ASN A 489 7.10 12.13 30.63
CA ASN A 489 7.47 10.73 30.37
C ASN A 489 7.79 10.41 28.90
N THR A 490 8.16 11.43 28.13
CA THR A 490 8.49 11.31 26.71
C THR A 490 9.97 11.63 26.51
N TYR A 491 10.65 10.74 25.80
CA TYR A 491 12.08 10.76 25.59
C TYR A 491 12.42 10.62 24.11
N GLU A 492 13.54 11.17 23.69
CA GLU A 492 14.11 10.92 22.37
C GLU A 492 15.47 10.24 22.51
N LEU A 493 15.62 9.11 21.83
CA LEU A 493 16.87 8.43 21.59
C LEU A 493 17.42 8.89 20.24
N ARG A 494 18.67 9.36 20.23
CA ARG A 494 19.45 9.61 19.01
C ARG A 494 20.62 8.64 18.95
N VAL A 495 20.70 7.88 17.87
CA VAL A 495 21.81 6.99 17.55
C VAL A 495 22.54 7.59 16.36
N GLU A 496 23.65 8.26 16.64
CA GLU A 496 24.50 8.91 15.64
C GLU A 496 25.59 7.93 15.21
N LEU A 497 25.57 7.57 13.92
CA LEU A 497 26.46 6.60 13.30
C LEU A 497 27.37 7.32 12.31
N GLY A 498 28.68 7.21 12.51
CA GLY A 498 29.67 7.70 11.55
C GLY A 498 29.80 6.81 10.32
N ALA A 499 30.60 7.23 9.35
CA ALA A 499 31.02 6.36 8.25
C ALA A 499 31.79 5.15 8.82
N ALA A 500 31.51 3.96 8.30
CA ALA A 500 32.18 2.73 8.69
C ALA A 500 33.60 2.65 8.11
N THR A 501 34.46 1.88 8.76
CA THR A 501 35.76 1.49 8.20
C THR A 501 35.66 0.10 7.56
N GLY A 502 35.23 0.04 6.29
CA GLY A 502 35.05 -1.20 5.52
C GLY A 502 33.58 -1.54 5.26
N LEU A 503 33.34 -2.71 4.67
CA LEU A 503 31.98 -3.25 4.51
C LEU A 503 31.54 -3.80 5.86
N VAL A 504 30.73 -3.04 6.61
CA VAL A 504 30.31 -3.43 7.96
C VAL A 504 28.81 -3.22 8.14
N ASN A 505 28.08 -4.32 8.07
CA ASN A 505 26.66 -4.48 8.36
C ASN A 505 26.49 -5.68 9.30
N PRO A 506 25.42 -5.77 10.11
CA PRO A 506 24.25 -4.89 10.18
C PRO A 506 24.36 -3.77 11.23
N VAL A 507 23.49 -2.76 11.16
CA VAL A 507 23.20 -1.84 12.27
C VAL A 507 21.92 -2.30 12.97
N THR A 508 21.94 -2.42 14.30
CA THR A 508 20.77 -2.84 15.09
C THR A 508 20.56 -1.95 16.31
N VAL A 509 19.31 -1.56 16.57
CA VAL A 509 18.88 -0.90 17.82
C VAL A 509 17.79 -1.74 18.48
N GLY A 510 18.06 -2.30 19.66
CA GLY A 510 17.15 -3.17 20.41
C GLY A 510 16.57 -2.50 21.65
N PHE A 511 15.25 -2.53 21.78
CA PHE A 511 14.51 -2.05 22.95
C PHE A 511 14.02 -3.22 23.78
N PRO A 512 14.24 -3.23 25.11
CA PRO A 512 13.82 -4.32 25.97
C PRO A 512 12.30 -4.47 25.91
N ARG A 513 11.82 -5.71 25.79
CA ARG A 513 10.41 -6.03 25.69
C ARG A 513 9.99 -6.99 26.79
N SER A 514 8.81 -6.76 27.34
CA SER A 514 8.14 -7.66 28.29
C SER A 514 6.75 -8.10 27.78
N GLY A 515 6.30 -9.25 28.28
CA GLY A 515 4.98 -9.80 27.98
C GLY A 515 4.85 -10.52 26.63
N THR A 516 3.67 -11.08 26.39
CA THR A 516 3.33 -11.81 25.16
C THR A 516 2.47 -11.00 24.19
N THR A 517 2.10 -9.77 24.56
CA THR A 517 1.25 -8.91 23.71
C THR A 517 2.10 -8.17 22.68
N LEU A 518 1.65 -8.18 21.43
CA LEU A 518 2.05 -7.22 20.41
C LEU A 518 1.01 -6.10 20.41
N ALA A 519 1.46 -4.88 20.66
CA ALA A 519 0.63 -3.68 20.53
C ALA A 519 1.25 -2.77 19.47
N TYR A 520 0.55 -2.45 18.40
CA TYR A 520 1.04 -1.58 17.34
C TYR A 520 -0.12 -0.93 16.58
N SER A 521 0.19 -0.04 15.64
CA SER A 521 -0.80 0.54 14.75
C SER A 521 -0.65 -0.10 13.36
N PRO A 522 -1.59 -0.96 12.94
CA PRO A 522 -1.52 -1.61 11.63
C PRO A 522 -1.55 -0.59 10.49
N ALA A 523 -0.92 -0.93 9.36
CA ALA A 523 -0.98 -0.07 8.18
C ALA A 523 -2.43 0.19 7.74
N LEU A 524 -2.69 1.43 7.29
CA LEU A 524 -4.01 1.95 6.92
C LEU A 524 -5.00 2.14 8.10
N LEU A 525 -4.53 1.92 9.33
CA LEU A 525 -5.27 2.10 10.60
C LEU A 525 -4.48 2.93 11.61
N GLU A 526 -3.83 4.01 11.14
CA GLU A 526 -3.01 4.89 11.97
C GLU A 526 -3.82 5.73 13.00
N ASP A 527 -5.12 5.45 13.16
CA ASP A 527 -6.04 6.05 14.12
C ASP A 527 -6.33 5.17 15.34
N ARG A 528 -5.76 3.95 15.40
CA ARG A 528 -5.92 3.03 16.54
C ARG A 528 -4.68 2.18 16.81
N VAL A 529 -4.64 1.62 18.02
CA VAL A 529 -3.70 0.57 18.41
C VAL A 529 -4.43 -0.76 18.43
N GLN A 530 -3.84 -1.77 17.82
CA GLN A 530 -4.27 -3.16 17.87
C GLN A 530 -3.38 -3.91 18.85
N GLU A 531 -4.00 -4.56 19.83
CA GLU A 531 -3.34 -5.48 20.75
C GLU A 531 -3.64 -6.92 20.33
N ILE A 532 -2.60 -7.76 20.30
CA ILE A 532 -2.68 -9.15 19.85
C ILE A 532 -1.83 -10.01 20.78
N ASP A 533 -2.35 -11.15 21.21
CA ASP A 533 -1.56 -12.13 21.94
C ASP A 533 -0.67 -12.91 20.95
N LEU A 534 0.66 -12.83 21.14
CA LEU A 534 1.60 -13.53 20.27
C LEU A 534 1.47 -15.05 20.37
N THR A 535 0.89 -15.60 21.44
CA THR A 535 0.66 -17.04 21.55
C THR A 535 -0.40 -17.56 20.57
N ALA A 536 -1.14 -16.64 19.91
CA ALA A 536 -2.08 -17.00 18.85
C ALA A 536 -1.39 -17.37 17.52
N PHE A 537 -0.10 -17.04 17.35
CA PHE A 537 0.62 -17.29 16.09
C PHE A 537 1.51 -18.52 16.16
N ALA A 538 1.73 -19.12 14.99
CA ALA A 538 2.63 -20.26 14.78
C ALA A 538 4.09 -19.85 14.54
N TYR A 539 4.35 -18.60 14.14
CA TYR A 539 5.72 -18.11 13.96
C TYR A 539 6.42 -17.87 15.31
N GLY A 540 7.73 -18.08 15.37
CA GLY A 540 8.55 -17.68 16.51
C GLY A 540 8.88 -16.18 16.53
N GLU A 541 9.03 -15.60 15.34
CA GLU A 541 9.36 -14.20 15.11
C GLU A 541 8.76 -13.68 13.81
N ASN A 542 8.61 -12.36 13.70
CA ASN A 542 8.08 -11.68 12.53
C ASN A 542 8.60 -10.23 12.42
N TRP A 543 8.32 -9.56 11.31
CA TRP A 543 8.79 -8.21 11.00
C TRP A 543 7.62 -7.29 10.62
N LEU A 544 7.56 -6.11 11.23
CA LEU A 544 6.54 -5.10 10.91
C LEU A 544 7.18 -3.85 10.32
N ALA A 545 6.56 -3.33 9.28
CA ALA A 545 6.94 -2.06 8.67
C ALA A 545 6.60 -0.85 9.56
N LEU A 546 5.50 -0.90 10.33
CA LEU A 546 5.04 0.18 11.21
C LEU A 546 4.90 1.53 10.46
N ALA A 547 3.85 1.68 9.66
CA ALA A 547 3.59 2.86 8.84
C ALA A 547 3.66 4.19 9.61
N ASN A 548 3.27 4.24 10.89
CA ASN A 548 3.43 5.41 11.78
C ASN A 548 4.51 5.23 12.87
N GLY A 549 5.31 4.17 12.77
CA GLY A 549 6.44 3.85 13.63
C GLY A 549 6.12 3.27 15.00
N LEU A 550 4.85 3.16 15.40
CA LEU A 550 4.42 2.82 16.76
C LEU A 550 4.44 1.33 17.08
N ILE A 551 5.13 0.95 18.16
CA ILE A 551 5.07 -0.39 18.75
C ILE A 551 5.21 -0.33 20.28
N GLY A 552 4.41 -1.12 20.99
CA GLY A 552 4.48 -1.32 22.43
C GLY A 552 5.53 -2.36 22.81
N ILE A 553 6.27 -2.10 23.88
CA ILE A 553 7.33 -2.98 24.39
C ILE A 553 7.00 -3.54 25.80
N GLY A 554 5.78 -3.34 26.29
CA GLY A 554 5.32 -3.80 27.61
C GLY A 554 5.52 -2.76 28.72
N ASP A 555 4.91 -2.99 29.88
CA ASP A 555 4.99 -2.11 31.06
C ASP A 555 4.68 -0.63 30.79
N ASP A 556 3.67 -0.38 29.96
CA ASP A 556 3.24 0.95 29.46
C ASP A 556 4.31 1.71 28.65
N TRP A 557 5.34 1.02 28.17
CA TRP A 557 6.35 1.60 27.29
C TRP A 557 6.02 1.41 25.82
N TRP A 558 6.29 2.47 25.06
CA TRP A 558 6.08 2.55 23.63
C TRP A 558 7.32 3.10 22.95
N VAL A 559 7.61 2.57 21.77
CA VAL A 559 8.66 3.07 20.87
C VAL A 559 7.98 3.53 19.59
N ILE A 560 8.39 4.69 19.11
CA ILE A 560 7.99 5.23 17.82
C ILE A 560 9.27 5.49 17.05
N LYS A 561 9.53 4.73 15.99
CA LYS A 561 10.61 5.11 15.05
C LYS A 561 10.19 6.38 14.30
N ASP A 562 11.09 7.33 14.17
CA ASP A 562 10.88 8.44 13.26
C ASP A 562 11.22 8.00 11.85
N ALA A 563 10.19 7.71 11.05
CA ALA A 563 10.34 7.20 9.69
C ALA A 563 10.95 8.22 8.72
N SER A 564 11.04 9.50 9.11
CA SER A 564 11.81 10.52 8.37
C SER A 564 13.32 10.52 8.68
N SER A 565 13.76 9.69 9.63
CA SER A 565 15.18 9.51 9.99
C SER A 565 15.70 8.09 9.79
N VAL A 566 14.84 7.10 10.02
CA VAL A 566 15.12 5.68 9.84
C VAL A 566 13.81 4.97 9.55
N HIS A 567 13.75 4.31 8.39
CA HIS A 567 12.56 3.55 8.01
C HIS A 567 12.91 2.11 7.68
N VAL A 568 13.15 1.34 8.74
CA VAL A 568 13.47 -0.09 8.71
C VAL A 568 12.49 -0.90 9.55
N VAL A 569 12.41 -2.21 9.33
CA VAL A 569 11.47 -3.08 10.06
C VAL A 569 11.69 -3.11 11.57
N ALA A 570 10.61 -3.32 12.31
CA ALA A 570 10.65 -3.78 13.69
C ALA A 570 10.58 -5.31 13.73
N HIS A 571 11.63 -5.94 14.24
CA HIS A 571 11.75 -7.39 14.45
C HIS A 571 11.33 -7.76 15.87
N TYR A 572 10.34 -8.64 15.99
CA TYR A 572 9.73 -9.05 17.25
C TYR A 572 9.38 -10.54 17.23
N GLY A 573 9.05 -11.12 18.37
CA GLY A 573 8.71 -12.54 18.48
C GLY A 573 8.31 -12.94 19.88
N LEU A 574 7.68 -14.10 20.04
CA LEU A 574 7.19 -14.56 21.36
C LEU A 574 8.35 -14.75 22.35
N ASP A 575 9.43 -15.36 21.89
CA ASP A 575 10.61 -15.67 22.73
C ASP A 575 11.71 -14.61 22.63
N ARG A 576 11.43 -13.47 21.98
CA ARG A 576 12.40 -12.38 21.83
C ARG A 576 12.28 -11.39 23.01
N PRO A 577 13.34 -11.18 23.80
CA PRO A 577 13.33 -10.25 24.93
C PRO A 577 13.41 -8.77 24.51
N GLN A 578 13.42 -8.49 23.21
CA GLN A 578 13.53 -7.14 22.66
C GLN A 578 12.74 -7.00 21.35
N VAL A 579 12.33 -5.78 21.06
CA VAL A 579 11.99 -5.32 19.70
C VAL A 579 13.24 -4.70 19.11
N SER A 580 13.72 -5.20 17.97
CA SER A 580 14.92 -4.67 17.31
C SER A 580 14.58 -4.00 15.98
N PHE A 581 15.24 -2.88 15.69
CA PHE A 581 15.22 -2.22 14.40
C PHE A 581 16.56 -2.49 13.72
N GLU A 582 16.53 -3.08 12.52
CA GLU A 582 17.72 -3.63 11.87
C GLU A 582 17.87 -3.10 10.44
N ASP A 583 19.10 -2.73 10.09
CA ASP A 583 19.51 -2.33 8.74
C ASP A 583 20.76 -3.12 8.35
N GLN A 584 20.55 -4.20 7.60
CA GLN A 584 21.58 -5.08 7.05
C GLN A 584 22.25 -4.50 5.80
N VAL A 585 21.72 -3.38 5.28
CA VAL A 585 22.19 -2.69 4.06
C VAL A 585 22.54 -1.23 4.35
N ALA A 586 22.83 -0.92 5.61
CA ALA A 586 23.21 0.42 6.01
C ALA A 586 24.44 0.88 5.21
N ASN A 587 24.30 1.95 4.44
CA ASN A 587 25.39 2.46 3.60
C ASN A 587 26.60 2.81 4.47
N GLU A 588 27.74 2.18 4.19
CA GLU A 588 28.94 2.30 5.02
C GLU A 588 29.59 3.68 4.93
N ARG A 589 29.28 4.46 3.90
CA ARG A 589 29.95 5.74 3.60
C ARG A 589 29.24 6.94 4.22
N ASP A 590 27.94 6.80 4.45
CA ASP A 590 27.11 7.93 4.85
C ASP A 590 26.89 7.94 6.36
N PRO A 591 27.27 9.02 7.06
CA PRO A 591 26.85 9.17 8.44
C PRO A 591 25.34 9.30 8.50
N VAL A 592 24.72 8.67 9.50
CA VAL A 592 23.27 8.68 9.66
C VAL A 592 22.91 8.81 11.13
N THR A 593 21.79 9.49 11.40
CA THR A 593 21.25 9.62 12.75
C THR A 593 19.87 8.96 12.79
N TRP A 594 19.75 7.86 13.51
CA TRP A 594 18.46 7.24 13.78
C TRP A 594 17.81 7.92 14.98
N ARG A 595 16.52 8.25 14.87
CA ARG A 595 15.74 8.84 15.96
C ARG A 595 14.58 7.93 16.34
N PHE A 596 14.42 7.76 17.65
CA PHE A 596 13.28 7.06 18.23
C PHE A 596 12.68 7.91 19.32
N ARG A 597 11.35 8.04 19.32
CA ARG A 597 10.59 8.58 20.44
C ARG A 597 10.21 7.42 21.35
N VAL A 598 10.48 7.55 22.63
CA VAL A 598 10.15 6.55 23.65
C VAL A 598 9.24 7.20 24.67
N LEU A 599 8.09 6.59 24.93
CA LEU A 599 7.06 7.15 25.81
C LEU A 599 6.63 6.11 26.83
N ARG A 600 6.49 6.54 28.09
CA ARG A 600 5.81 5.75 29.12
C ARG A 600 4.43 6.33 29.40
N GLY A 601 3.39 5.58 29.10
CA GLY A 601 1.99 6.03 29.23
C GLY A 601 1.01 5.11 28.51
N ASP A 602 -0.22 5.58 28.37
CA ASP A 602 -1.27 4.80 27.71
C ASP A 602 -1.12 4.78 26.18
N ALA A 603 -1.81 3.82 25.55
CA ALA A 603 -1.84 3.63 24.11
C ALA A 603 -2.33 4.87 23.35
N ALA A 604 -3.24 5.66 23.94
CA ALA A 604 -3.81 6.84 23.29
C ALA A 604 -2.77 7.98 23.18
N ALA A 605 -1.99 8.20 24.24
CA ALA A 605 -0.88 9.15 24.24
C ALA A 605 0.22 8.73 23.26
N ALA A 606 0.56 7.44 23.25
CA ALA A 606 1.55 6.89 22.33
C ALA A 606 1.12 7.03 20.86
N LEU A 607 -0.13 6.70 20.56
CA LEU A 607 -0.72 6.86 19.23
C LEU A 607 -0.79 8.33 18.81
N ALA A 608 -1.18 9.24 19.71
CA ALA A 608 -1.20 10.67 19.42
C ALA A 608 0.20 11.20 19.10
N ALA A 609 1.23 10.74 19.81
CA ALA A 609 2.62 11.07 19.55
C ALA A 609 3.10 10.50 18.19
N ALA A 610 2.78 9.24 17.89
CA ALA A 610 3.11 8.61 16.61
C ALA A 610 2.44 9.32 15.44
N THR A 611 1.16 9.65 15.59
CA THR A 611 0.40 10.44 14.62
C THR A 611 1.06 11.79 14.38
N ARG A 612 1.43 12.52 15.43
CA ARG A 612 2.07 13.84 15.31
C ARG A 612 3.50 13.77 14.75
N LEU A 613 4.19 12.65 14.89
CA LEU A 613 5.55 12.49 14.36
C LEU A 613 5.55 12.10 12.89
N ASN A 614 4.71 11.12 12.53
CA ASN A 614 4.85 10.36 11.30
C ASN A 614 3.62 10.51 10.36
N THR A 615 2.39 10.53 10.90
CA THR A 615 1.18 10.58 10.06
C THR A 615 0.77 12.01 9.70
N TRP A 616 0.77 12.94 10.64
CA TRP A 616 0.35 14.32 10.46
C TRP A 616 1.35 15.24 11.18
N PRO A 617 2.55 15.42 10.62
CA PRO A 617 3.62 16.17 11.26
C PRO A 617 3.34 17.66 11.37
N THR A 618 3.91 18.28 12.39
CA THR A 618 4.13 19.73 12.41
C THR A 618 5.51 20.01 11.83
N LEU A 619 5.61 20.91 10.85
CA LEU A 619 6.87 21.24 10.17
C LEU A 619 7.13 22.75 10.20
N ASP A 620 8.39 23.14 10.42
CA ASP A 620 8.85 24.51 10.19
C ASP A 620 9.48 24.57 8.77
N ARG A 621 9.07 25.56 7.97
CA ARG A 621 9.38 25.65 6.52
C ARG A 621 9.53 27.09 6.01
#